data_AF-A0A9P5IVW6-F1
#
_entry.id   AF-A0A9P5IVW6-F1
#
_cell.length_a   1.000
_cell.length_b   1.000
_cell.length_c   1.000
_cell.angle_alpha   90.00
_cell.angle_beta   90.00
_cell.angle_gamma   90.00
#
_symmetry.space_group_name_H-M   'P 1'
#
loop_
_entity.id
_entity.type
_entity.pdbx_description
1 polymer ?
#
loop_
_entity_poly.entity_id
_entity_poly.type
_entity_poly.pdbx_seq_one_letter_code
_entity_poly.pdbx_strand_id
1 'polypeptide(L)'
;MAKPAPTPQTLTPQFCFSTVALRDFLRISRASIDDSITQNLNALVTPSREGFDPSSTSIRNPRSPHSKQISSTACQKFKESVLFSSWQTRSDVLNYCASVATSPDPDDPDMLERQVENARDRERVVDERLDPYSARFFPKEARTERLAAIVRQERGVENIVRARSWGLVRERCGGDSESWEEAMDQWRKNRERPQ
;
A
#
# COMPACT_ATOMS: atom_id res chain seq x y z
N MET A 1 -15.43 27.98 -15.02
CA MET A 1 -16.04 26.68 -15.36
C MET A 1 -15.32 25.60 -14.56
N ALA A 2 -16.02 24.89 -13.67
CA ALA A 2 -15.42 23.83 -12.87
C ALA A 2 -15.20 22.60 -13.75
N LYS A 3 -13.95 22.10 -13.79
CA LYS A 3 -13.58 20.86 -14.47
C LYS A 3 -14.41 19.72 -13.85
N PRO A 4 -15.09 18.87 -14.64
CA PRO A 4 -15.84 17.74 -14.10
C PRO A 4 -14.89 16.84 -13.29
N ALA A 5 -15.37 16.35 -12.15
CA ALA A 5 -14.63 15.41 -11.31
C ALA A 5 -14.16 14.22 -12.16
N PRO A 6 -12.92 13.72 -11.96
CA PRO A 6 -12.43 12.59 -12.73
C PRO A 6 -13.37 11.40 -12.50
N THR A 7 -13.85 10.82 -13.60
CA THR A 7 -14.54 9.52 -13.59
C THR A 7 -13.70 8.50 -12.83
N PRO A 8 -14.31 7.57 -12.06
CA PRO A 8 -13.57 6.52 -11.37
C PRO A 8 -12.72 5.80 -12.41
N GLN A 9 -11.40 5.91 -12.27
CA GLN A 9 -10.45 5.28 -13.17
C GLN A 9 -10.65 3.77 -13.03
N THR A 10 -11.24 3.14 -14.04
CA THR A 10 -11.36 1.70 -14.10
C THR A 10 -9.95 1.13 -14.21
N LEU A 11 -9.60 0.22 -13.29
CA LEU A 11 -8.31 -0.46 -13.34
C LEU A 11 -8.23 -1.27 -14.64
N THR A 12 -7.10 -1.15 -15.34
CA THR A 12 -6.84 -1.86 -16.60
C THR A 12 -5.63 -2.77 -16.45
N PRO A 13 -5.53 -3.88 -17.20
CA PRO A 13 -4.34 -4.75 -17.14
C PRO A 13 -3.06 -4.00 -17.51
N GLN A 14 -3.15 -3.03 -18.43
CA GLN A 14 -2.03 -2.18 -18.86
C GLN A 14 -1.43 -1.39 -17.70
N PHE A 15 -2.25 -0.93 -16.75
CA PHE A 15 -1.75 -0.28 -15.54
C PHE A 15 -0.88 -1.22 -14.72
N CYS A 16 -1.28 -2.48 -14.56
CA CYS A 16 -0.52 -3.47 -13.78
C CYS A 16 0.80 -3.85 -14.46
N PHE A 17 0.80 -3.99 -15.80
CA PHE A 17 2.03 -4.30 -16.55
C PHE A 17 3.00 -3.12 -16.63
N SER A 18 2.52 -1.89 -16.46
CA SER A 18 3.38 -0.73 -16.21
C SER A 18 3.88 -0.74 -14.76
N THR A 19 4.97 -1.46 -14.52
CA THR A 19 5.55 -1.62 -13.16
C THR A 19 5.93 -0.28 -12.53
N VAL A 20 6.32 0.71 -13.35
CA VAL A 20 6.60 2.09 -12.91
C VAL A 20 5.31 2.75 -12.40
N ALA A 21 4.22 2.70 -13.20
CA ALA A 21 2.96 3.32 -12.81
C ALA A 21 2.36 2.68 -11.54
N LEU A 22 2.41 1.35 -11.43
CA LEU A 22 1.97 0.63 -10.23
C LEU A 22 2.75 1.05 -8.98
N ARG A 23 4.09 1.06 -9.07
CA ARG A 23 4.96 1.47 -7.95
C ARG A 23 4.79 2.94 -7.59
N ASP A 24 4.64 3.81 -8.57
CA ASP A 24 4.43 5.24 -8.34
C ASP A 24 3.10 5.52 -7.67
N PHE A 25 2.03 4.85 -8.11
CA PHE A 25 0.74 4.93 -7.43
C PHE A 25 0.85 4.56 -5.94
N LEU A 26 1.46 3.41 -5.64
CA LEU A 26 1.62 2.94 -4.26
C LEU A 26 2.50 3.90 -3.45
N ARG A 27 3.62 4.36 -4.03
CA ARG A 27 4.53 5.32 -3.40
C ARG A 27 3.82 6.63 -3.06
N ILE A 28 3.10 7.21 -4.00
CA ILE A 28 2.39 8.48 -3.80
C ILE A 28 1.27 8.32 -2.76
N SER A 29 0.52 7.22 -2.82
CA SER A 29 -0.55 6.94 -1.85
C SER A 29 0.00 6.74 -0.43
N ARG A 30 1.15 6.09 -0.27
CA ARG A 30 1.83 5.96 1.04
C ARG A 30 2.34 7.32 1.52
N ALA A 31 2.96 8.09 0.63
CA ALA A 31 3.53 9.39 0.96
C ALA A 31 2.48 10.40 1.47
N SER A 32 1.26 10.34 0.94
CA SER A 32 0.19 11.28 1.30
C SER A 32 -0.52 10.96 2.62
N ILE A 33 -0.50 9.70 3.07
CA ILE A 33 -1.23 9.25 4.25
C ILE A 33 -0.30 8.69 5.32
N ASP A 34 0.48 7.68 4.98
CA ASP A 34 1.24 6.84 5.91
C ASP A 34 2.59 7.49 6.29
N ASP A 35 3.36 7.99 5.32
CA ASP A 35 4.65 8.66 5.62
C ASP A 35 4.42 9.99 6.36
N SER A 36 3.30 10.66 6.06
CA SER A 36 2.86 11.89 6.72
C SER A 36 1.90 11.63 7.90
N ILE A 37 1.79 10.40 8.41
CA ILE A 37 0.79 10.02 9.41
C ILE A 37 0.87 10.89 10.68
N THR A 38 2.08 11.20 11.16
CA THR A 38 2.26 12.07 12.32
C THR A 38 1.74 13.48 12.07
N GLN A 39 1.95 14.03 10.87
CA GLN A 39 1.45 15.35 10.50
C GLN A 39 -0.08 15.34 10.41
N ASN A 40 -0.64 14.30 9.77
CA ASN A 40 -2.08 14.09 9.67
C ASN A 40 -2.74 13.99 11.05
N LEU A 41 -2.15 13.23 11.98
CA LEU A 41 -2.65 13.10 13.36
C LEU A 41 -2.52 14.40 14.16
N ASN A 42 -1.41 15.12 14.03
CA ASN A 42 -1.23 16.40 14.69
C ASN A 42 -2.24 17.45 14.21
N ALA A 43 -2.63 17.41 12.94
CA ALA A 43 -3.65 18.31 12.39
C ALA A 43 -5.06 18.07 12.96
N LEU A 44 -5.32 16.88 13.53
CA LEU A 44 -6.59 16.59 14.23
C LEU A 44 -6.65 17.25 15.62
N VAL A 45 -5.51 17.60 16.20
CA VAL A 45 -5.46 18.36 17.45
C VAL A 45 -5.87 19.79 17.14
N THR A 46 -6.97 20.25 17.74
CA THR A 46 -7.50 21.62 17.57
C THR A 46 -7.41 22.40 18.88
N PRO A 47 -6.27 23.04 19.19
CA PRO A 47 -6.07 23.74 20.46
C PRO A 47 -7.05 24.88 20.70
N SER A 48 -7.59 25.48 19.64
CA SER A 48 -8.52 26.60 19.70
C SER A 48 -9.88 26.25 20.31
N ARG A 49 -10.26 24.97 20.36
CA ARG A 49 -11.53 24.55 20.99
C ARG A 49 -11.52 24.67 22.51
N GLU A 50 -10.36 24.54 23.13
CA GLU A 50 -10.23 24.59 24.60
C GLU A 50 -10.10 26.03 25.12
N GLY A 51 -9.97 27.03 24.24
CA GLY A 51 -9.74 28.42 24.60
C GLY A 51 -8.31 28.67 25.13
N PHE A 52 -7.95 29.95 25.27
CA PHE A 52 -6.70 30.34 25.90
C PHE A 52 -6.94 30.61 27.39
N ASP A 53 -6.29 29.82 28.25
CA ASP A 53 -6.27 30.08 29.69
C ASP A 53 -5.05 30.96 30.03
N PRO A 54 -5.24 32.23 30.43
CA PRO A 54 -4.13 33.12 30.79
C PRO A 54 -3.32 32.61 32.00
N SER A 55 -3.94 31.81 32.89
CA SER A 55 -3.25 31.21 34.03
C SER A 55 -2.24 30.13 33.60
N SER A 56 -2.38 29.56 32.40
CA SER A 56 -1.46 28.58 31.82
C SER A 56 -0.06 29.12 31.52
N THR A 57 0.14 30.45 31.56
CA THR A 57 1.43 31.11 31.37
C THR A 57 2.21 31.32 32.67
N SER A 58 1.55 31.17 33.81
CA SER A 58 2.15 31.44 35.14
C SER A 58 3.16 30.38 35.57
N ILE A 59 3.06 29.16 35.03
CA ILE A 59 3.93 28.03 35.37
C ILE A 59 4.43 27.38 34.08
N ARG A 60 5.75 27.39 33.88
CA ARG A 60 6.39 26.71 32.75
C ARG A 60 6.48 25.21 33.04
N ASN A 61 5.35 24.51 32.94
CA ASN A 61 5.36 23.05 33.06
C ASN A 61 5.76 22.45 31.69
N PRO A 62 6.78 21.57 31.61
CA PRO A 62 7.04 20.82 30.38
C PRO A 62 5.79 19.99 30.08
N ARG A 63 5.05 20.36 29.04
CA ARG A 63 3.87 19.61 28.60
C ARG A 63 4.32 18.18 28.30
N SER A 64 3.70 17.20 28.95
CA SER A 64 3.93 15.80 28.58
C SER A 64 3.66 15.66 27.08
N PRO A 65 4.54 14.98 26.31
CA PRO A 65 4.33 14.78 24.86
C PRO A 65 3.03 14.03 24.53
N HIS A 66 2.38 13.44 25.55
CA HIS A 66 1.10 12.73 25.48
C HIS A 66 -0.10 13.54 26.00
N SER A 67 0.09 14.80 26.44
CA SER A 67 -0.94 15.56 27.16
C SER A 67 -2.08 16.09 26.30
N LYS A 68 -2.05 15.88 24.98
CA LYS A 68 -3.13 16.27 24.06
C LYS A 68 -3.55 15.05 23.26
N GLN A 69 -4.30 14.16 23.92
CA GLN A 69 -4.95 13.07 23.22
C GLN A 69 -5.93 13.64 22.20
N ILE A 70 -5.90 13.08 21.00
CA ILE A 70 -6.83 13.49 19.93
C ILE A 70 -8.23 13.05 20.37
N SER A 71 -9.24 13.90 20.14
CA SER A 71 -10.61 13.54 20.47
C SER A 71 -11.01 12.23 19.77
N SER A 72 -11.62 11.30 20.50
CA SER A 72 -12.02 9.98 20.00
C SER A 72 -12.82 10.06 18.70
N THR A 73 -13.77 11.00 18.60
CA THR A 73 -14.57 11.22 17.39
C THR A 73 -13.74 11.66 16.18
N ALA A 74 -12.76 12.55 16.35
CA ALA A 74 -11.89 12.98 15.26
C ALA A 74 -10.99 11.84 14.78
N CYS A 75 -10.48 11.03 15.71
CA CYS A 75 -9.72 9.83 15.39
C CYS A 75 -10.55 8.81 14.63
N GLN A 76 -11.76 8.52 15.09
CA GLN A 76 -12.64 7.57 14.40
C GLN A 76 -12.96 8.04 12.98
N LYS A 77 -13.30 9.31 12.82
CA LYS A 77 -13.54 9.90 11.50
C LYS A 77 -12.32 9.78 10.59
N PHE A 78 -11.12 10.10 11.10
CA PHE A 78 -9.88 9.95 10.34
C PHE A 78 -9.62 8.50 9.92
N LYS A 79 -9.77 7.55 10.85
CA LYS A 79 -9.62 6.11 10.57
C LYS A 79 -10.54 5.67 9.43
N GLU A 80 -11.83 5.96 9.56
CA GLU A 80 -12.85 5.46 8.64
C GLU A 80 -12.84 6.16 7.28
N SER A 81 -12.70 7.50 7.25
CA SER A 81 -12.86 8.26 6.01
C SER A 81 -11.56 8.46 5.24
N VAL A 82 -10.41 8.41 5.92
CA VAL A 82 -9.09 8.67 5.30
C VAL A 82 -8.24 7.41 5.28
N LEU A 83 -7.89 6.89 6.47
CA LEU A 83 -6.89 5.82 6.58
C LEU A 83 -7.35 4.52 5.93
N PHE A 84 -8.47 3.96 6.41
CA PHE A 84 -8.98 2.68 5.91
C PHE A 84 -9.47 2.77 4.48
N SER A 85 -10.05 3.91 4.09
CA SER A 85 -10.42 4.17 2.69
C SER A 85 -9.20 4.10 1.77
N SER A 86 -8.11 4.79 2.10
CA SER A 86 -6.86 4.76 1.31
C SER A 86 -6.23 3.37 1.28
N TRP A 87 -6.17 2.68 2.44
CA TRP A 87 -5.66 1.32 2.51
C TRP A 87 -6.49 0.35 1.67
N GLN A 88 -7.82 0.53 1.64
CA GLN A 88 -8.71 -0.28 0.81
C GLN A 88 -8.41 -0.06 -0.67
N THR A 89 -8.28 1.19 -1.12
CA THR A 89 -7.92 1.48 -2.51
C THR A 89 -6.60 0.81 -2.93
N ARG A 90 -5.57 0.86 -2.07
CA ARG A 90 -4.31 0.15 -2.35
C ARG A 90 -4.48 -1.37 -2.38
N SER A 91 -5.29 -1.93 -1.47
CA SER A 91 -5.64 -3.36 -1.47
C SER A 91 -6.36 -3.77 -2.75
N ASP A 92 -7.31 -2.97 -3.23
CA ASP A 92 -8.08 -3.25 -4.45
C ASP A 92 -7.16 -3.27 -5.67
N VAL A 93 -6.24 -2.30 -5.77
CA VAL A 93 -5.23 -2.26 -6.83
C VAL A 93 -4.32 -3.49 -6.80
N LEU A 94 -3.79 -3.85 -5.63
CA LEU A 94 -2.93 -5.02 -5.50
C LEU A 94 -3.67 -6.34 -5.78
N ASN A 95 -4.95 -6.43 -5.41
CA ASN A 95 -5.77 -7.60 -5.66
C ASN A 95 -6.12 -7.73 -7.16
N TYR A 96 -6.43 -6.62 -7.80
CA TYR A 96 -6.64 -6.58 -9.24
C TYR A 96 -5.36 -6.96 -10.00
N CYS A 97 -4.21 -6.38 -9.65
CA CYS A 97 -2.96 -6.75 -10.31
C CYS A 97 -2.53 -8.19 -10.00
N ALA A 98 -2.92 -8.75 -8.84
CA ALA A 98 -2.72 -10.18 -8.57
C ALA A 98 -3.56 -11.06 -9.51
N SER A 99 -4.82 -10.71 -9.79
CA SER A 99 -5.66 -11.48 -10.72
C SER A 99 -5.14 -11.40 -12.16
N VAL A 100 -4.70 -10.20 -12.58
CA VAL A 100 -4.04 -10.00 -13.89
C VAL A 100 -2.77 -10.84 -14.00
N ALA A 101 -1.96 -10.92 -12.94
CA ALA A 101 -0.74 -11.73 -12.93
C ALA A 101 -0.99 -13.24 -13.06
N THR A 102 -2.19 -13.72 -12.71
CA THR A 102 -2.59 -15.13 -12.87
C THR A 102 -3.35 -15.42 -14.15
N SER A 103 -3.74 -14.38 -14.90
CA SER A 103 -4.46 -14.52 -16.17
C SER A 103 -3.49 -14.82 -17.33
N PRO A 104 -3.91 -15.60 -18.35
CA PRO A 104 -3.16 -15.69 -19.60
C PRO A 104 -2.95 -14.31 -20.22
N ASP A 105 -1.74 -14.07 -20.73
CA ASP A 105 -1.34 -12.83 -21.37
C ASP A 105 -1.00 -13.10 -22.84
N PRO A 106 -1.98 -13.04 -23.76
CA PRO A 106 -1.75 -13.32 -25.19
C PRO A 106 -0.90 -12.23 -25.87
N ASP A 107 -0.84 -11.04 -25.28
CA ASP A 107 -0.15 -9.86 -25.82
C ASP A 107 1.25 -9.68 -25.19
N ASP A 108 1.86 -10.75 -24.68
CA ASP A 108 3.22 -10.73 -24.15
C ASP A 108 4.24 -10.61 -25.31
N PRO A 109 4.95 -9.47 -25.44
CA PRO A 109 5.90 -9.26 -26.54
C PRO A 109 7.10 -10.22 -26.46
N ASP A 110 7.46 -10.67 -25.26
CA ASP A 110 8.63 -11.53 -25.03
C ASP A 110 8.30 -13.02 -25.25
N MET A 111 7.04 -13.36 -25.58
CA MET A 111 6.56 -14.74 -25.65
C MET A 111 7.32 -15.58 -26.69
N LEU A 112 7.48 -15.04 -27.91
CA LEU A 112 8.18 -15.74 -29.00
C LEU A 112 9.68 -15.87 -28.71
N GLU A 113 10.33 -14.78 -28.27
CA GLU A 113 11.75 -14.80 -27.92
C GLU A 113 12.05 -15.84 -26.84
N ARG A 114 11.24 -15.87 -25.78
CA ARG A 114 11.36 -16.84 -24.69
C ARG A 114 11.20 -18.28 -25.19
N GLN A 115 10.27 -18.55 -26.10
CA GLN A 115 10.10 -19.88 -26.67
C GLN A 115 11.33 -20.32 -27.48
N VAL A 116 11.89 -19.42 -28.29
CA VAL A 116 13.10 -19.69 -29.08
C VAL A 116 14.31 -19.92 -28.18
N GLU A 117 14.50 -19.09 -27.15
CA GLU A 117 15.59 -19.26 -26.17
C GLU A 117 15.48 -20.59 -25.42
N ASN A 118 14.26 -20.95 -24.96
CA ASN A 118 14.01 -22.21 -24.28
C ASN A 118 14.22 -23.43 -25.20
N ALA A 119 13.87 -23.32 -26.49
CA ALA A 119 14.11 -24.38 -27.46
C ALA A 119 15.62 -24.57 -27.71
N ARG A 120 16.36 -23.47 -27.87
CA ARG A 120 17.81 -23.50 -28.06
C ARG A 120 18.55 -24.07 -26.86
N ASP A 121 18.12 -23.75 -25.64
CA ASP A 121 18.71 -24.32 -24.42
C ASP A 121 18.43 -25.83 -24.29
N ARG A 122 17.24 -26.30 -24.69
CA ARG A 122 16.92 -27.75 -24.71
C ARG A 122 17.81 -28.55 -25.65
N GLU A 123 18.30 -27.95 -26.73
CA GLU A 123 19.22 -28.57 -27.68
C GLU A 123 20.69 -28.47 -27.24
N ARG A 124 20.99 -27.69 -26.20
CA ARG A 124 22.35 -27.41 -25.75
C ARG A 124 22.91 -28.59 -24.96
N VAL A 125 24.06 -29.10 -25.41
CA VAL A 125 24.84 -30.12 -24.69
C VAL A 125 25.97 -29.42 -23.94
N VAL A 126 26.05 -29.65 -22.63
CA VAL A 126 27.05 -29.03 -21.74
C VAL A 126 27.98 -30.09 -21.19
N ASP A 127 29.29 -29.91 -21.37
CA ASP A 127 30.32 -30.70 -20.70
C ASP A 127 30.79 -29.97 -19.44
N GLU A 128 30.21 -30.35 -18.30
CA GLU A 128 30.50 -29.76 -16.99
C GLU A 128 31.97 -29.93 -16.55
N ARG A 129 32.71 -30.87 -17.17
CA ARG A 129 34.13 -31.11 -16.88
C ARG A 129 35.03 -30.07 -17.56
N LEU A 130 34.58 -29.48 -18.66
CA LEU A 130 35.32 -28.46 -19.40
C LEU A 130 35.01 -27.05 -18.86
N ASP A 131 33.73 -26.78 -18.51
CA ASP A 131 33.29 -25.51 -17.92
C ASP A 131 32.09 -25.71 -16.96
N PRO A 132 32.33 -25.70 -15.64
CA PRO A 132 31.29 -25.82 -14.61
C PRO A 132 30.25 -24.68 -14.57
N TYR A 133 30.52 -23.53 -15.20
CA TYR A 133 29.62 -22.37 -15.19
C TYR A 133 28.73 -22.32 -16.43
N SER A 134 29.14 -22.98 -17.51
CA SER A 134 28.38 -23.03 -18.75
C SER A 134 27.00 -23.66 -18.58
N ALA A 135 26.77 -24.54 -17.59
CA ALA A 135 25.47 -25.19 -17.38
C ALA A 135 24.32 -24.25 -17.00
N ARG A 136 24.61 -23.03 -16.51
CA ARG A 136 23.58 -22.12 -16.00
C ARG A 136 22.78 -21.49 -17.15
N PHE A 137 21.50 -21.80 -17.22
CA PHE A 137 20.53 -21.12 -18.07
C PHE A 137 19.51 -20.39 -17.20
N PHE A 138 19.29 -19.11 -17.50
CA PHE A 138 18.28 -18.29 -16.83
C PHE A 138 17.23 -17.90 -17.86
N PRO A 139 16.10 -18.62 -17.93
CA PRO A 139 15.05 -18.28 -18.88
C PRO A 139 14.52 -16.88 -18.60
N LYS A 140 14.21 -16.13 -19.65
CA LYS A 140 13.45 -14.89 -19.50
C LYS A 140 12.10 -15.22 -18.85
N GLU A 141 11.81 -14.60 -17.72
CA GLU A 141 10.50 -14.75 -17.04
C GLU A 141 9.38 -14.16 -17.89
N ALA A 142 8.18 -14.73 -17.80
CA ALA A 142 7.00 -14.13 -18.42
C ALA A 142 6.62 -12.80 -17.77
N ARG A 143 6.01 -11.89 -18.54
CA ARG A 143 5.58 -10.59 -18.01
C ARG A 143 4.63 -10.73 -16.80
N THR A 144 3.76 -11.73 -16.81
CA THR A 144 2.86 -12.08 -15.71
C THR A 144 3.59 -12.62 -14.48
N GLU A 145 4.66 -13.41 -14.66
CA GLU A 145 5.50 -13.91 -13.56
C GLU A 145 6.25 -12.76 -12.87
N ARG A 146 6.83 -11.85 -13.66
CA ARG A 146 7.48 -10.63 -13.16
C ARG A 146 6.48 -9.77 -12.37
N LEU A 147 5.26 -9.60 -12.90
CA LEU A 147 4.18 -8.89 -12.22
C LEU A 147 3.80 -9.57 -10.90
N ALA A 148 3.66 -10.90 -10.90
CA ALA A 148 3.34 -11.66 -9.69
C ALA A 148 4.40 -11.48 -8.60
N ALA A 149 5.68 -11.46 -8.96
CA ALA A 149 6.77 -11.19 -8.03
C ALA A 149 6.68 -9.79 -7.42
N ILE A 150 6.42 -8.78 -8.26
CA ILE A 150 6.24 -7.38 -7.81
C ILE A 150 5.04 -7.26 -6.86
N VAL A 151 3.89 -7.84 -7.21
CA VAL A 151 2.69 -7.77 -6.37
C VAL A 151 2.93 -8.45 -5.01
N ARG A 152 3.63 -9.59 -4.97
CA ARG A 152 4.01 -10.24 -3.70
C ARG A 152 4.90 -9.34 -2.85
N GLN A 153 5.90 -8.70 -3.45
CA GLN A 153 6.78 -7.76 -2.75
C GLN A 153 5.99 -6.57 -2.21
N GLU A 154 5.15 -5.94 -3.02
CA GLU A 154 4.36 -4.78 -2.62
C GLU A 154 3.33 -5.10 -1.53
N ARG A 155 2.76 -6.32 -1.52
CA ARG A 155 1.93 -6.79 -0.39
C ARG A 155 2.73 -6.89 0.91
N GLY A 156 3.97 -7.37 0.84
CA GLY A 156 4.87 -7.38 2.00
C GLY A 156 5.18 -5.97 2.51
N VAL A 157 5.46 -5.03 1.60
CA VAL A 157 5.68 -3.62 1.95
C VAL A 157 4.43 -3.00 2.57
N GLU A 158 3.25 -3.22 1.98
CA GLU A 158 1.99 -2.74 2.55
C GLU A 158 1.76 -3.25 3.97
N ASN A 159 2.06 -4.51 4.25
CA ASN A 159 1.93 -5.07 5.59
C ASN A 159 2.79 -4.30 6.61
N ILE A 160 4.05 -4.04 6.26
CA ILE A 160 4.98 -3.28 7.11
C ILE A 160 4.50 -1.85 7.32
N VAL A 161 4.10 -1.18 6.24
CA VAL A 161 3.62 0.21 6.28
C VAL A 161 2.37 0.33 7.17
N ARG A 162 1.38 -0.55 6.98
CA ARG A 162 0.14 -0.55 7.78
C ARG A 162 0.41 -0.82 9.25
N ALA A 163 1.23 -1.81 9.58
CA ALA A 163 1.60 -2.12 10.95
C ALA A 163 2.27 -0.92 11.64
N ARG A 164 3.19 -0.23 10.94
CA ARG A 164 3.87 0.97 11.46
C ARG A 164 2.92 2.14 11.65
N SER A 165 2.12 2.46 10.62
CA SER A 165 1.12 3.53 10.68
C SER A 165 0.10 3.30 11.80
N TRP A 166 -0.39 2.06 11.93
CA TRP A 166 -1.34 1.69 12.97
C TRP A 166 -0.75 1.85 14.37
N GLY A 167 0.53 1.50 14.57
CA GLY A 167 1.23 1.71 15.83
C GLY A 167 1.16 3.16 16.31
N LEU A 168 1.37 4.12 15.41
CA LEU A 168 1.29 5.55 15.71
C LEU A 168 -0.14 6.04 15.91
N VAL A 169 -1.08 5.54 15.11
CA VAL A 169 -2.51 5.85 15.28
C VAL A 169 -2.99 5.39 16.65
N ARG A 170 -2.63 4.17 17.08
CA ARG A 170 -2.98 3.62 18.38
C ARG A 170 -2.42 4.44 19.53
N GLU A 171 -1.16 4.85 19.44
CA GLU A 171 -0.50 5.69 20.45
C GLU A 171 -1.21 7.05 20.61
N ARG A 172 -1.62 7.68 19.51
CA ARG A 172 -2.15 9.05 19.50
C ARG A 172 -3.66 9.15 19.72
N CYS A 173 -4.42 8.17 19.22
CA CYS A 173 -5.87 8.14 19.34
C CYS A 173 -6.35 7.46 20.62
N GLY A 174 -5.49 6.65 21.26
CA GLY A 174 -5.89 5.78 22.36
C GLY A 174 -6.84 4.68 21.91
N GLY A 175 -6.98 3.63 22.73
CA GLY A 175 -8.20 2.83 22.76
C GLY A 175 -8.28 1.53 21.97
N ASP A 176 -7.30 1.16 21.13
CA ASP A 176 -7.42 -0.10 20.35
C ASP A 176 -6.30 -1.08 20.71
N SER A 177 -6.62 -2.15 21.46
CA SER A 177 -5.73 -3.32 21.60
C SER A 177 -5.69 -4.18 20.34
N GLU A 178 -6.60 -3.92 19.40
CA GLU A 178 -6.80 -4.67 18.18
C GLU A 178 -5.67 -4.43 17.17
N SER A 179 -5.42 -5.47 16.38
CA SER A 179 -4.53 -5.40 15.23
C SER A 179 -5.12 -4.52 14.11
N TRP A 180 -4.28 -4.07 13.18
CA TRP A 180 -4.76 -3.24 12.08
C TRP A 180 -5.65 -4.05 11.14
N GLU A 181 -5.40 -5.35 11.02
CA GLU A 181 -6.18 -6.32 10.27
C GLU A 181 -7.61 -6.40 10.79
N GLU A 182 -7.76 -6.61 12.10
CA GLU A 182 -9.06 -6.70 12.77
C GLU A 182 -9.86 -5.39 12.62
N ALA A 183 -9.22 -4.25 12.86
CA ALA A 183 -9.87 -2.94 12.74
C ALA A 183 -10.33 -2.66 11.29
N MET A 184 -9.52 -3.05 10.30
CA MET A 184 -9.87 -2.91 8.89
C MET A 184 -11.02 -3.84 8.49
N ASP A 185 -11.02 -5.08 8.97
CA ASP A 185 -12.08 -6.05 8.67
C ASP A 185 -13.40 -5.66 9.33
N GLN A 186 -13.38 -5.11 10.55
CA GLN A 186 -14.57 -4.53 11.17
C GLN A 186 -15.10 -3.35 10.34
N TRP A 187 -14.23 -2.46 9.87
CA TRP A 187 -14.62 -1.34 9.01
C TRP A 187 -15.27 -1.80 7.70
N ARG A 188 -14.75 -2.85 7.06
CA ARG A 188 -15.36 -3.45 5.86
C ARG A 188 -16.76 -3.98 6.15
N LYS A 189 -16.91 -4.77 7.21
CA LYS A 189 -18.21 -5.34 7.63
C LYS A 189 -19.25 -4.25 7.89
N ASN A 190 -18.84 -3.14 8.50
CA ASN A 190 -19.73 -2.02 8.79
C ASN A 190 -20.21 -1.29 7.52
N ARG A 191 -19.45 -1.32 6.43
CA ARG A 191 -19.86 -0.76 5.13
C ARG A 191 -20.76 -1.69 4.33
N GLU A 192 -20.61 -3.01 4.51
CA GLU A 192 -21.39 -4.02 3.79
C GLU A 192 -22.76 -4.28 4.40
N ARG A 193 -22.99 -3.90 5.67
CA ARG A 193 -24.33 -3.96 6.27
C ARG A 193 -25.27 -3.00 5.52
N PRO A 194 -26.33 -3.51 4.85
CA PRO A 194 -27.39 -2.65 4.34
C PRO A 194 -28.03 -1.93 5.53
N GLN A 195 -28.29 -0.63 5.37
CA GLN A 195 -29.19 0.09 6.28
C GLN A 195 -30.60 -0.47 6.18
#